data_AF-K9R920-F1
#
_entry.id   AF-K9R920-F1
#
_cell.length_a   1.000
_cell.length_b   1.000
_cell.length_c   1.000
_cell.angle_alpha   90.00
_cell.angle_beta   90.00
_cell.angle_gamma   90.00
#
_symmetry.space_group_name_H-M   'P 1'
#
loop_
_entity.id
_entity.type
_entity.pdbx_description
1 polymer ?
#
loop_
_entity_poly.entity_id
_entity_poly.type
_entity_poly.pdbx_seq_one_letter_code
_entity_poly.pdbx_strand_id
1 'polypeptide(L)'
;MSKPLGYYTSYTPGERSILGDIQNKYGSHLEGLNVREKLFFIQYICTYLANRANGNIRPEMHWVAWECTDQLEPTDMEGLLHALIEQIRAN
;
A
#
# COMPACT_ATOMS: atom_id res chain seq x y z
N MET A 1 -13.78 4.62 -11.16
CA MET A 1 -12.67 5.59 -10.99
C MET A 1 -12.09 5.39 -9.60
N SER A 2 -10.77 5.45 -9.43
CA SER A 2 -10.17 5.48 -8.09
C SER A 2 -10.61 6.75 -7.35
N LYS A 3 -10.57 6.74 -6.01
CA LYS A 3 -10.85 7.95 -5.23
C LYS A 3 -9.57 8.81 -5.13
N PRO A 4 -9.67 10.13 -4.90
CA PRO A 4 -8.48 10.97 -4.76
C PRO A 4 -7.71 10.68 -3.47
N LEU A 5 -6.43 11.05 -3.41
CA LEU A 5 -5.52 10.84 -2.28
C LEU A 5 -6.10 11.34 -0.94
N GLY A 6 -6.77 12.49 -0.95
CA GLY A 6 -7.43 13.06 0.22
C GLY A 6 -8.64 12.26 0.74
N TYR A 7 -9.19 11.32 -0.03
CA TYR A 7 -10.20 10.38 0.49
C TYR A 7 -9.56 9.32 1.41
N TYR A 8 -8.34 8.89 1.08
CA TYR A 8 -7.67 7.81 1.78
C TYR A 8 -6.81 8.27 2.94
N THR A 9 -6.44 9.55 2.98
CA THR A 9 -5.51 10.13 3.96
C THR A 9 -6.16 11.33 4.65
N SER A 10 -5.58 11.78 5.77
CA SER A 10 -6.01 13.03 6.42
C SER A 10 -5.49 14.29 5.72
N TYR A 11 -4.94 14.17 4.51
CA TYR A 11 -4.38 15.29 3.77
C TYR A 11 -5.45 16.34 3.45
N THR A 12 -5.15 17.60 3.78
CA THR A 12 -6.00 18.73 3.42
C THR A 12 -5.34 19.54 2.30
N PRO A 13 -6.06 19.91 1.22
CA PRO A 13 -5.52 20.74 0.16
C PRO A 13 -4.90 22.05 0.69
N GLY A 14 -3.70 22.39 0.25
CA GLY A 14 -2.95 23.57 0.71
C GLY A 14 -2.07 23.32 1.94
N GLU A 15 -2.14 22.14 2.55
CA GLU A 15 -1.20 21.74 3.59
C GLU A 15 0.20 21.52 2.99
N ARG A 16 1.21 22.11 3.62
CA ARG A 16 2.62 21.89 3.26
C ARG A 16 3.11 20.60 3.89
N SER A 17 2.83 19.48 3.21
CA SER A 17 3.19 18.13 3.65
C SER A 17 3.72 17.30 2.48
N ILE A 18 4.38 16.19 2.80
CA ILE A 18 4.83 15.22 1.78
C ILE A 18 3.68 14.70 0.91
N LEU A 19 2.47 14.61 1.45
CA LEU A 19 1.27 14.22 0.70
C LEU A 19 0.87 15.30 -0.31
N GLY A 20 1.01 16.58 0.05
CA GLY A 20 0.84 17.69 -0.88
C GLY A 20 1.86 17.67 -2.01
N ASP A 21 3.13 17.41 -1.70
CA ASP A 21 4.19 17.29 -2.73
C ASP A 21 3.93 16.10 -3.67
N ILE A 22 3.50 14.96 -3.13
CA ILE A 22 3.13 13.77 -3.93
C ILE A 22 1.95 14.09 -4.83
N GLN A 23 0.88 14.70 -4.31
CA GLN A 23 -0.28 15.07 -5.12
C GLN A 23 0.08 16.08 -6.21
N ASN A 24 0.88 17.10 -5.89
CA ASN A 24 1.31 18.11 -6.85
C ASN A 24 2.16 17.50 -7.97
N LYS A 25 2.98 16.51 -7.66
CA LYS A 25 3.89 15.88 -8.63
C LYS A 25 3.24 14.78 -9.45
N TYR A 26 2.37 13.98 -8.85
CA TYR A 26 1.84 12.74 -9.45
C TYR A 26 0.32 12.74 -9.65
N GLY A 27 -0.35 13.83 -9.32
CA GLY A 27 -1.79 13.99 -9.48
C GLY A 27 -2.61 13.50 -8.28
N SER A 28 -3.86 13.96 -8.23
CA SER A 28 -4.79 13.69 -7.12
C SER A 28 -5.23 12.22 -7.03
N HIS A 29 -5.15 11.48 -8.13
CA HIS A 29 -5.45 10.05 -8.20
C HIS A 29 -4.17 9.22 -8.35
N LEU A 30 -2.99 9.85 -8.16
CA LEU A 30 -1.68 9.26 -8.42
C LEU A 30 -1.57 8.70 -9.86
N GLU A 31 -2.23 9.36 -10.81
CA GLU A 31 -2.27 9.00 -12.22
C GLU A 31 -0.91 9.15 -12.92
N GLY A 32 -0.02 9.98 -12.36
CA GLY A 32 1.36 10.14 -12.82
C GLY A 32 2.30 9.00 -12.41
N LEU A 33 1.83 8.04 -11.60
CA LEU A 33 2.58 6.83 -11.25
C LEU A 33 2.10 5.63 -12.06
N ASN A 34 3.04 4.86 -12.60
CA ASN A 34 2.73 3.57 -13.21
C ASN A 34 2.53 2.47 -12.14
N VAL A 35 2.08 1.29 -12.56
CA VAL A 35 1.78 0.16 -11.66
C VAL A 35 3.01 -0.25 -10.84
N ARG A 36 4.19 -0.33 -11.46
CA ARG A 36 5.43 -0.72 -10.78
C ARG A 36 5.82 0.27 -9.69
N GLU A 37 5.70 1.56 -9.94
CA GLU A 37 5.99 2.61 -8.95
C GLU A 37 5.01 2.57 -7.78
N LYS A 38 3.73 2.30 -8.04
CA LYS A 38 2.72 2.12 -6.99
C LYS A 38 3.03 0.90 -6.12
N LEU A 39 3.35 -0.25 -6.71
CA LEU A 39 3.76 -1.44 -5.98
C LEU A 39 5.04 -1.20 -5.17
N PHE A 40 5.99 -0.45 -5.72
CA PHE A 40 7.22 -0.08 -5.01
C PHE A 40 6.92 0.77 -3.76
N PHE A 41 6.01 1.76 -3.86
CA PHE A 41 5.58 2.54 -2.70
C PHE A 41 4.90 1.66 -1.65
N ILE A 42 4.01 0.76 -2.07
CA ILE A 42 3.33 -0.19 -1.18
C ILE A 42 4.35 -1.04 -0.42
N GLN A 43 5.33 -1.63 -1.11
CA GLN A 43 6.36 -2.47 -0.48
C GLN A 43 7.09 -1.73 0.66
N TYR A 44 7.58 -0.51 0.41
CA TYR A 44 8.32 0.26 1.41
C TYR A 44 7.43 0.68 2.58
N ILE A 45 6.21 1.13 2.32
CA ILE A 45 5.26 1.54 3.36
C ILE A 45 4.87 0.33 4.22
N CYS A 46 4.53 -0.81 3.61
CA CYS A 46 4.20 -2.04 4.32
C CYS A 46 5.37 -2.53 5.19
N THR A 47 6.61 -2.48 4.67
CA THR A 47 7.80 -2.88 5.42
C THR A 47 8.00 -1.99 6.66
N TYR A 48 7.84 -0.67 6.52
CA TYR A 48 7.92 0.27 7.62
C TYR A 48 6.83 0.04 8.68
N LEU A 49 5.57 -0.16 8.24
CA LEU A 49 4.45 -0.40 9.16
C LEU A 49 4.59 -1.74 9.88
N ALA A 50 4.99 -2.81 9.20
CA ALA A 50 5.21 -4.12 9.80
C ALA A 50 6.27 -4.08 10.91
N ASN A 51 7.38 -3.36 10.68
CA ASN A 51 8.44 -3.18 11.68
C ASN A 51 8.02 -2.39 12.93
N ARG A 52 6.90 -1.65 12.88
CA ARG A 52 6.37 -0.87 14.01
C ARG A 52 5.12 -1.49 14.64
N ALA A 53 4.56 -2.51 14.01
CA ALA A 53 3.40 -3.21 14.55
C ALA A 53 3.82 -4.00 15.80
N ASN A 54 2.90 -4.12 16.76
CA ASN A 54 3.15 -4.91 17.97
C ASN A 54 3.14 -6.41 17.64
N GLY A 55 4.02 -7.15 18.31
CA GLY A 55 4.14 -8.59 18.18
C GLY A 55 5.25 -9.03 17.24
N ASN A 56 5.42 -10.35 17.12
CA ASN A 56 6.40 -10.94 16.23
C ASN A 56 5.72 -11.50 14.99
N ILE A 57 6.36 -11.36 13.83
CA ILE A 57 5.99 -12.13 12.64
C ILE A 57 6.30 -13.59 12.94
N ARG A 58 5.29 -14.45 12.84
CA ARG A 58 5.47 -15.88 13.08
C ARG A 58 6.41 -16.45 12.00
N PRO A 59 7.39 -17.30 12.34
CA PRO A 59 8.40 -17.77 11.38
C PRO A 59 7.80 -18.41 10.11
N GLU A 60 6.68 -19.12 10.24
CA GLU A 60 5.99 -19.75 9.11
C GLU A 60 5.45 -18.76 8.08
N MET A 61 5.24 -17.49 8.46
CA MET A 61 4.73 -16.46 7.54
C MET A 61 5.71 -16.14 6.42
N HIS A 62 7.02 -16.34 6.63
CA HIS A 62 8.00 -16.20 5.55
C HIS A 62 7.79 -17.22 4.44
N TRP A 63 7.47 -18.46 4.82
CA TRP A 63 7.18 -19.53 3.86
C TRP A 63 5.87 -19.26 3.12
N VAL A 64 4.80 -18.92 3.85
CA VAL A 64 3.50 -18.60 3.26
C VAL A 64 3.60 -17.44 2.27
N ALA A 65 4.31 -16.36 2.62
CA ALA A 65 4.50 -15.22 1.73
C ALA A 65 5.26 -15.62 0.45
N TRP A 66 6.24 -16.50 0.55
CA TRP A 66 6.98 -17.02 -0.59
C TRP A 66 6.11 -17.90 -1.49
N GLU A 67 5.33 -18.84 -0.91
CA GLU A 67 4.39 -19.67 -1.67
C GLU A 67 3.35 -18.83 -2.42
N CYS A 68 2.86 -17.74 -1.82
CA CYS A 68 1.99 -16.81 -2.54
C CYS A 68 2.64 -16.26 -3.80
N THR A 69 3.93 -15.90 -3.76
CA THR A 69 4.63 -15.36 -4.93
C THR A 69 5.00 -16.41 -5.98
N ASP A 70 5.03 -17.68 -5.59
CA ASP A 70 5.36 -18.81 -6.47
C ASP A 70 4.10 -19.41 -7.13
N GLN A 71 2.98 -19.47 -6.40
CA GLN A 71 1.81 -20.26 -6.78
C GLN A 71 0.59 -19.42 -7.20
N LEU A 72 0.49 -18.16 -6.79
CA LEU A 72 -0.68 -17.33 -7.12
C LEU A 72 -0.49 -16.61 -8.45
N GLU A 73 -1.59 -16.52 -9.20
CA GLU A 73 -1.66 -15.64 -10.36
C GLU A 73 -1.60 -14.17 -9.92
N PRO A 74 -1.07 -13.25 -10.77
CA PRO A 74 -1.00 -11.83 -10.44
C PRO A 74 -2.32 -11.22 -9.99
N THR A 75 -3.45 -11.62 -10.58
CA THR A 75 -4.78 -11.13 -10.21
C THR A 75 -5.19 -11.52 -8.80
N ASP A 76 -4.85 -12.75 -8.37
CA ASP A 76 -5.15 -13.22 -7.02
C ASP A 76 -4.24 -12.54 -5.99
N MET A 77 -2.98 -12.28 -6.35
CA MET A 77 -2.07 -11.49 -5.50
C MET A 77 -2.55 -10.04 -5.31
N GLU A 78 -3.03 -9.39 -6.38
CA GLU A 78 -3.63 -8.06 -6.31
C GLU A 78 -4.89 -8.05 -5.43
N GLY A 79 -5.74 -9.09 -5.56
CA GLY A 79 -6.91 -9.28 -4.72
C GLY A 79 -6.57 -9.49 -3.24
N LEU A 80 -5.57 -10.33 -2.95
CA LEU A 80 -5.07 -10.56 -1.60
C LEU A 80 -4.52 -9.28 -0.97
N LEU A 81 -3.74 -8.51 -1.74
CA LEU A 81 -3.23 -7.21 -1.29
C LEU A 81 -4.36 -6.25 -0.93
N HIS A 82 -5.41 -6.16 -1.74
CA HIS A 82 -6.58 -5.34 -1.45
C HIS A 82 -7.25 -5.77 -0.14
N ALA A 83 -7.51 -7.08 0.04
CA ALA A 83 -8.16 -7.61 1.22
C ALA A 83 -7.36 -7.32 2.50
N LEU A 84 -6.04 -7.49 2.47
CA LEU A 84 -5.16 -7.21 3.59
C LEU A 84 -5.15 -5.72 3.97
N ILE A 85 -5.06 -4.82 2.99
CA ILE A 85 -5.07 -3.37 3.24
C ILE A 85 -6.39 -2.96 3.91
N GLU A 86 -7.53 -3.45 3.42
CA GLU A 86 -8.84 -3.15 4.01
C GLU A 86 -8.94 -3.66 5.45
N GLN A 87 -8.48 -4.89 5.73
CA GLN A 87 -8.50 -5.46 7.08
C GLN A 87 -7.56 -4.75 8.06
N ILE A 88 -6.43 -4.23 7.59
CA ILE A 88 -5.52 -3.43 8.43
C ILE A 88 -6.16 -2.10 8.82
N ARG A 89 -6.97 -1.48 7.95
CA ARG A 89 -7.61 -0.18 8.22
C ARG A 89 -8.89 -0.28 9.05
N ALA A 90 -9.55 -1.45 9.03
CA ALA A 90 -10.76 -1.70 9.81
C ALA A 90 -10.47 -2.02 11.30
N ASN A 91 -9.23 -2.35 11.63
CA ASN A 91 -8.75 -2.60 13.00
C ASN A 91 -8.07 -1.36 13.59
#